data_AF-A0AA39JNL8-F1
#
_entry.id   AF-A0AA39JNL8-F1
#
_cell.length_a   1.000
_cell.length_b   1.000
_cell.length_c   1.000
_cell.angle_alpha   90.00
_cell.angle_beta   90.00
_cell.angle_gamma   90.00
#
_symmetry.space_group_name_H-M   'P 1'
#
loop_
_entity.id
_entity.type
_entity.pdbx_description
1 polymer ?
#
loop_
_entity_poly.entity_id
_entity_poly.type
_entity_poly.pdbx_seq_one_letter_code
_entity_poly.pdbx_strand_id
1 'polypeptide(L)'
;PVTVLTFPLDSTRWYLLGQLEYYLSVQNMAQDLFLRRQMDAQGWIPISLIASFNRVRQITGGIDNGIVRDVLTLSMMVELHASGNYVRMVGWEQFVLPDAKESAISVGKLEHRVEVESEDAKDDEEEEEEDDVVFVMGS
;
A
#
# COMPACT_ATOMS: atom_id res chain seq x y z
N PRO A 1 2.40 -20.45 -12.59
CA PRO A 1 2.26 -18.98 -12.49
C PRO A 1 2.68 -18.35 -13.82
N VAL A 2 2.08 -17.21 -14.17
CA VAL A 2 2.41 -16.41 -15.34
C VAL A 2 3.64 -15.55 -15.05
N THR A 3 3.78 -15.05 -13.81
CA THR A 3 4.99 -14.32 -13.41
C THR A 3 6.23 -15.20 -13.52
N VAL A 4 7.24 -14.66 -14.20
CA VAL A 4 8.58 -15.28 -14.30
C VAL A 4 9.44 -14.74 -13.16
N LEU A 5 9.91 -15.64 -12.30
CA LEU A 5 10.78 -15.29 -11.17
C LEU A 5 12.23 -15.66 -11.48
N THR A 6 13.16 -14.83 -11.00
CA THR A 6 14.61 -15.04 -11.16
C THR A 6 15.22 -15.93 -10.09
N PHE A 7 14.42 -16.34 -9.10
CA PHE A 7 14.83 -17.16 -7.97
C PHE A 7 13.83 -18.31 -7.74
N PRO A 8 14.27 -19.44 -7.16
CA PRO A 8 13.38 -20.55 -6.87
C PRO A 8 12.42 -20.22 -5.72
N LEU A 9 11.15 -20.62 -5.86
CA LEU A 9 10.16 -20.63 -4.79
C LEU A 9 9.98 -22.06 -4.26
N ASP A 10 9.60 -22.19 -3.00
CA ASP A 10 9.08 -23.46 -2.49
C ASP A 10 7.77 -23.83 -3.21
N SER A 11 7.47 -25.12 -3.25
CA SER A 11 6.31 -25.66 -3.97
C SER A 11 5.01 -24.99 -3.55
N THR A 12 4.81 -24.72 -2.25
CA THR A 12 3.59 -24.11 -1.73
C THR A 12 3.40 -22.70 -2.29
N ARG A 13 4.42 -21.84 -2.19
CA ARG A 13 4.37 -20.48 -2.74
C ARG A 13 4.22 -20.48 -4.26
N TRP A 14 4.84 -21.43 -4.96
CA TRP A 14 4.72 -21.56 -6.42
C TRP A 14 3.28 -21.90 -6.87
N TYR A 15 2.65 -22.88 -6.22
CA TYR A 15 1.25 -23.23 -6.51
C TYR A 15 0.30 -22.10 -6.10
N LEU A 16 0.56 -21.47 -4.94
CA LEU A 16 -0.23 -20.34 -4.47
C LEU A 16 -0.18 -19.18 -5.47
N LEU A 17 1.00 -18.81 -5.97
CA LEU A 17 1.17 -17.73 -6.94
C LEU A 17 0.33 -17.96 -8.18
N GLY A 18 0.43 -19.16 -8.76
CA GLY A 18 -0.38 -19.52 -9.94
C GLY A 18 -1.88 -19.49 -9.66
N GLN A 19 -2.30 -19.89 -8.46
CA GLN A 19 -3.71 -19.88 -8.09
C GLN A 19 -4.25 -18.46 -7.89
N LEU A 20 -3.45 -17.56 -7.32
CA LEU A 20 -3.81 -16.16 -7.12
C LEU A 20 -3.89 -15.41 -8.47
N GLU A 21 -2.90 -15.61 -9.34
CA GLU A 21 -2.90 -15.05 -10.69
C GLU A 21 -4.07 -15.53 -11.54
N TYR A 22 -4.47 -16.79 -11.38
CA TYR A 22 -5.67 -17.30 -12.05
C TYR A 22 -6.92 -16.53 -11.61
N TYR A 23 -7.13 -16.34 -10.30
CA TYR A 23 -8.31 -15.63 -9.80
C TYR A 23 -8.34 -14.17 -10.26
N LEU A 24 -7.18 -13.51 -10.29
CA LEU A 24 -7.02 -12.11 -10.69
C LEU A 24 -6.73 -11.94 -12.19
N SER A 25 -6.87 -13.01 -12.98
CA SER A 25 -6.68 -12.96 -14.44
C SER A 25 -7.84 -12.24 -15.13
N VAL A 26 -7.54 -11.61 -16.26
CA VAL A 26 -8.53 -10.98 -17.16
C VAL A 26 -9.68 -11.94 -17.50
N GLN A 27 -9.37 -13.20 -17.77
CA GLN A 27 -10.36 -14.22 -18.14
C GLN A 27 -11.29 -14.56 -16.97
N ASN A 28 -10.75 -14.77 -15.76
CA ASN A 28 -11.57 -15.03 -14.60
C ASN A 28 -12.41 -13.79 -14.25
N MET A 29 -11.81 -12.61 -14.26
CA MET A 29 -12.49 -11.35 -13.95
C MET A 29 -13.61 -11.01 -14.93
N ALA A 30 -13.50 -11.39 -16.20
CA ALA A 30 -14.59 -11.21 -17.15
C ALA A 30 -15.83 -12.07 -16.83
N GLN A 31 -15.64 -13.23 -16.20
CA GLN A 31 -16.69 -14.24 -16.00
C GLN A 31 -17.20 -14.30 -14.54
N ASP A 32 -16.34 -14.00 -13.58
CA ASP A 32 -16.59 -14.15 -12.15
C ASP A 32 -17.28 -12.92 -11.56
N LEU A 33 -18.60 -12.89 -11.64
CA LEU A 33 -19.42 -11.83 -11.04
C LEU A 33 -19.27 -11.74 -9.53
N PHE A 34 -18.96 -12.84 -8.84
CA PHE A 34 -18.77 -12.81 -7.39
C PHE A 34 -17.54 -11.97 -7.05
N LEU A 35 -16.41 -12.24 -7.71
CA LEU A 35 -15.17 -11.49 -7.50
C LEU A 35 -15.33 -10.01 -7.87
N ARG A 36 -16.05 -9.72 -8.97
CA ARG A 36 -16.35 -8.34 -9.38
C ARG A 36 -17.18 -7.57 -8.36
N ARG A 37 -18.16 -8.22 -7.72
CA ARG A 37 -18.97 -7.59 -6.65
C ARG A 37 -18.18 -7.28 -5.38
N GLN A 38 -16.99 -7.86 -5.24
CA GLN A 38 -16.11 -7.63 -4.11
C GLN A 38 -15.10 -6.51 -4.39
N MET A 39 -15.00 -6.05 -5.63
CA MET A 39 -14.27 -4.84 -5.97
C MET A 39 -15.04 -3.61 -5.51
N ASP A 40 -14.30 -2.65 -4.95
CA ASP A 40 -14.79 -1.30 -4.78
C ASP A 40 -14.67 -0.48 -6.07
N ALA A 41 -15.07 0.79 -6.02
CA ALA A 41 -15.03 1.73 -7.15
C ALA A 41 -13.62 2.00 -7.70
N GLN A 42 -12.56 1.56 -7.01
CA GLN A 42 -11.15 1.66 -7.43
C GLN A 42 -10.51 0.28 -7.67
N GLY A 43 -11.33 -0.78 -7.74
CA GLY A 43 -10.91 -2.14 -8.03
C GLY A 43 -10.28 -2.90 -6.86
N TRP A 44 -10.28 -2.35 -5.65
CA TRP A 44 -9.64 -2.97 -4.50
C TRP A 44 -10.47 -4.11 -3.93
N ILE A 45 -9.78 -5.21 -3.63
CA ILE A 45 -10.34 -6.40 -3.01
C ILE A 45 -9.53 -6.70 -1.73
N PRO A 46 -10.20 -6.99 -0.59
CA PRO A 46 -9.49 -7.40 0.62
C PRO A 46 -8.70 -8.70 0.41
N ILE A 47 -7.43 -8.72 0.81
CA ILE A 47 -6.59 -9.93 0.74
C ILE A 47 -7.16 -11.04 1.61
N SER A 48 -7.78 -10.68 2.75
CA SER A 48 -8.48 -11.62 3.63
C SER A 48 -9.60 -12.39 2.92
N LEU A 49 -10.29 -11.74 1.98
CA LEU A 49 -11.31 -12.40 1.16
C LEU A 49 -10.66 -13.43 0.24
N ILE A 50 -9.59 -13.06 -0.48
CA ILE A 50 -8.88 -13.99 -1.37
C ILE A 50 -8.31 -15.17 -0.58
N ALA A 51 -7.76 -14.90 0.61
CA ALA A 51 -7.23 -15.93 1.50
C ALA A 51 -8.31 -16.92 1.99
N SER A 52 -9.57 -16.49 2.03
CA SER A 52 -10.70 -17.35 2.40
C SER A 52 -11.10 -18.36 1.33
N PHE A 53 -10.63 -18.22 0.09
CA PHE A 53 -11.02 -19.09 -1.01
C PHE A 53 -10.57 -20.52 -0.77
N ASN A 54 -11.44 -21.49 -1.08
CA ASN A 54 -11.22 -22.90 -0.77
C ASN A 54 -9.88 -23.43 -1.28
N ARG A 55 -9.50 -23.10 -2.52
CA ARG A 55 -8.21 -23.54 -3.09
C ARG A 55 -7.03 -22.87 -2.39
N VAL A 56 -7.14 -21.58 -2.05
CA VAL A 56 -6.09 -20.86 -1.32
C VAL A 56 -5.88 -21.50 0.05
N ARG A 57 -6.96 -21.72 0.82
CA ARG A 57 -6.87 -22.38 2.13
C ARG A 57 -6.29 -23.79 2.05
N GLN A 58 -6.63 -24.56 1.01
CA GLN A 58 -6.08 -25.90 0.82
C GLN A 58 -4.56 -25.87 0.57
N ILE A 59 -4.08 -24.89 -0.19
CA ILE A 59 -2.64 -24.72 -0.47
C ILE A 59 -1.90 -24.23 0.79
N THR A 60 -2.48 -23.26 1.51
CA THR A 60 -1.83 -22.67 2.70
C THR A 60 -2.03 -23.49 3.99
N GLY A 61 -2.76 -24.60 3.93
CA GLY A 61 -3.15 -25.36 5.12
C GLY A 61 -4.10 -24.62 6.07
N GLY A 62 -4.65 -23.47 5.65
CA GLY A 62 -5.56 -22.64 6.44
C GLY A 62 -4.88 -21.85 7.58
N ILE A 63 -3.56 -21.77 7.61
CA ILE A 63 -2.80 -21.30 8.79
C ILE A 63 -2.41 -19.81 8.74
N ASP A 64 -2.36 -19.17 7.57
CA ASP A 64 -1.91 -17.77 7.52
C ASP A 64 -2.41 -16.98 6.30
N ASN A 65 -2.82 -15.73 6.53
CA ASN A 65 -3.11 -14.74 5.48
C ASN A 65 -1.84 -14.00 5.02
N GLY A 66 -0.78 -13.99 5.86
CA GLY A 66 0.50 -13.36 5.57
C GLY A 66 1.18 -13.95 4.34
N ILE A 67 1.17 -15.28 4.21
CA ILE A 67 1.73 -15.94 3.01
C ILE A 67 1.01 -15.52 1.71
N VAL A 68 -0.29 -15.23 1.76
CA VAL A 68 -1.04 -14.77 0.59
C VAL A 68 -0.56 -13.39 0.18
N ARG A 69 -0.43 -12.47 1.15
CA ARG A 69 0.14 -11.13 0.91
C ARG A 69 1.55 -11.23 0.33
N ASP A 70 2.43 -12.01 0.97
CA ASP A 70 3.82 -12.15 0.55
C ASP A 70 3.91 -12.69 -0.89
N VAL A 71 3.11 -13.68 -1.23
CA VAL A 71 3.10 -14.23 -2.60
C VAL A 71 2.51 -13.24 -3.60
N LEU A 72 1.50 -12.44 -3.23
CA LEU A 72 0.99 -11.38 -4.10
C LEU A 72 2.04 -10.32 -4.41
N THR A 73 3.00 -10.04 -3.51
CA THR A 73 4.10 -9.10 -3.79
C THR A 73 4.98 -9.55 -4.97
N LEU A 74 4.98 -10.85 -5.26
CA LEU A 74 5.76 -11.42 -6.34
C LEU A 74 5.07 -11.27 -7.69
N SER A 75 3.75 -11.14 -7.73
CA SER A 75 2.98 -11.18 -8.98
C SER A 75 3.09 -9.86 -9.74
N MET A 76 3.34 -9.94 -11.05
CA MET A 76 3.36 -8.79 -11.96
C MET A 76 1.97 -8.38 -12.47
N MET A 77 0.93 -9.15 -12.15
CA MET A 77 -0.43 -8.94 -12.67
C MET A 77 -1.31 -8.11 -11.72
N VAL A 78 -0.78 -7.73 -10.56
CA VAL A 78 -1.55 -7.18 -9.46
C VAL A 78 -0.82 -6.00 -8.82
N GLU A 79 -1.59 -5.14 -8.17
CA GLU A 79 -1.09 -4.06 -7.34
C GLU A 79 -1.54 -4.29 -5.90
N LEU A 80 -0.62 -4.06 -4.95
CA LEU A 80 -0.92 -4.09 -3.53
C LEU A 80 -1.07 -2.67 -3.00
N HIS A 81 -2.08 -2.47 -2.18
CA HIS A 81 -2.26 -1.18 -1.50
C HIS A 81 -1.15 -0.97 -0.44
N ALA A 82 -0.80 0.28 -0.14
CA ALA A 82 0.25 0.62 0.83
C ALA A 82 -0.01 0.06 2.25
N SER A 83 -1.28 -0.08 2.64
CA SER A 83 -1.65 -0.74 3.91
C SER A 83 -1.35 -2.25 3.91
N GLY A 84 -1.22 -2.85 2.72
CA GLY A 84 -0.94 -4.26 2.51
C GLY A 84 -2.09 -5.19 2.86
N ASN A 85 -3.32 -4.66 2.92
CA ASN A 85 -4.55 -5.42 3.19
C ASN A 85 -5.43 -5.61 1.95
N TYR A 86 -5.09 -4.94 0.85
CA TYR A 86 -5.89 -4.91 -0.36
C TYR A 86 -5.04 -5.19 -1.59
N VAL A 87 -5.65 -5.84 -2.57
CA VAL A 87 -5.08 -6.15 -3.86
C VAL A 87 -6.06 -5.76 -4.95
N ARG A 88 -5.54 -5.33 -6.10
CA ARG A 88 -6.33 -5.16 -7.33
C ARG A 88 -5.54 -5.70 -8.52
N MET A 89 -6.23 -6.09 -9.58
CA MET A 89 -5.57 -6.49 -10.83
C MET A 89 -5.14 -5.26 -11.65
N VAL A 90 -4.15 -5.41 -12.51
CA VAL A 90 -3.84 -4.39 -13.53
C VAL A 90 -4.98 -4.33 -14.55
N GLY A 91 -5.43 -3.13 -14.91
CA GLY A 91 -6.54 -2.94 -15.85
C GLY A 91 -7.93 -3.26 -15.26
N TRP A 92 -8.09 -3.06 -13.95
CA TRP A 92 -9.31 -3.33 -13.17
C TRP A 92 -10.52 -2.49 -13.63
N GLU A 93 -10.30 -1.33 -14.25
CA GLU A 93 -11.31 -0.31 -14.54
C GLU A 93 -12.49 -0.86 -15.34
N GLN A 94 -12.22 -1.78 -16.28
CA GLN A 94 -13.23 -2.40 -17.13
C GLN A 94 -14.10 -3.45 -16.40
N PHE A 95 -13.69 -3.90 -15.22
CA PHE A 95 -14.36 -4.96 -14.47
C PHE A 95 -15.23 -4.44 -13.32
N VAL A 96 -15.05 -3.18 -12.93
CA VAL A 96 -15.86 -2.51 -11.91
C VAL A 96 -17.31 -2.46 -12.35
N LEU A 97 -18.20 -2.76 -11.42
CA LEU A 97 -19.63 -2.74 -11.66
C LEU A 97 -20.19 -1.33 -11.45
N PRO A 98 -21.26 -0.92 -12.15
CA PRO A 98 -21.89 0.39 -11.96
C PRO A 98 -22.40 0.63 -10.53
N ASP A 99 -22.72 -0.44 -9.80
CA ASP A 99 -23.18 -0.43 -8.42
C ASP A 99 -22.04 -0.66 -7.41
N ALA A 100 -20.78 -0.57 -7.84
CA ALA A 100 -19.63 -0.74 -6.96
C ALA A 100 -19.64 0.29 -5.83
N LYS A 101 -19.30 -0.17 -4.63
CA LYS A 101 -19.24 0.67 -3.43
C LYS A 101 -18.10 1.67 -3.55
N GLU A 102 -18.29 2.86 -2.98
CA GLU A 102 -17.20 3.83 -2.85
C GLU A 102 -16.00 3.20 -2.15
N SER A 103 -14.81 3.53 -2.64
CA SER A 103 -13.57 3.01 -2.09
C SER A 103 -13.35 3.54 -0.68
N ALA A 104 -13.35 2.63 0.29
CA ALA A 104 -12.95 2.93 1.67
C ALA A 104 -11.45 3.30 1.77
N ILE A 105 -10.69 2.99 0.73
CA ILE A 105 -9.31 3.39 0.56
C ILE A 105 -9.33 4.74 -0.15
N SER A 106 -9.42 5.81 0.63
CA SER A 106 -9.13 7.14 0.11
C SER A 106 -7.70 7.14 -0.39
N VAL A 107 -7.51 7.41 -1.69
CA VAL A 107 -6.19 7.83 -2.19
C VAL A 107 -5.87 9.09 -1.41
N GLY A 108 -5.06 8.93 -0.37
CA GLY A 108 -4.64 10.01 0.49
C GLY A 108 -4.08 11.11 -0.39
N LYS A 109 -4.80 12.23 -0.40
CA LYS A 109 -4.33 13.55 -0.77
C LYS A 109 -2.87 13.71 -0.34
N LEU A 110 -1.96 13.53 -1.29
CA LEU A 110 -0.54 13.80 -1.08
C LEU A 110 -0.42 15.33 -1.05
N GLU A 111 -0.60 15.94 0.12
CA GLU A 111 -0.16 17.32 0.31
C GLU A 111 1.37 17.31 0.25
N HIS A 112 1.87 17.64 -0.92
CA HIS A 112 3.21 18.16 -1.11
C HIS A 112 3.30 19.49 -0.36
N ARG A 113 3.54 19.44 0.96
CA ARG A 113 3.92 20.62 1.73
C ARG A 113 5.45 20.70 1.71
N VAL A 114 5.99 21.34 0.68
CA VAL A 114 7.33 21.92 0.74
C VAL A 114 7.18 23.15 1.62
N GLU A 115 7.56 23.04 2.89
CA GLU A 115 7.84 24.22 3.70
C GLU A 115 9.19 24.76 3.24
N VAL A 116 9.14 25.72 2.32
CA VAL A 116 10.23 26.68 2.13
C VAL A 116 10.08 27.67 3.28
N GLU A 117 10.86 27.50 4.34
CA GLU A 117 11.05 28.58 5.31
C GLU A 117 12.02 29.59 4.68
N SER A 118 11.46 30.67 4.15
CA SER A 118 12.17 31.91 3.83
C SER A 118 11.87 32.96 4.90
N GLU A 119 12.91 33.70 5.25
CA GLU A 119 13.08 34.67 6.33
C GLU A 119 12.01 35.77 6.38
N ASP A 120 11.71 36.28 7.58
CA ASP A 120 11.45 37.71 7.76
C ASP A 120 11.83 38.18 9.17
N ALA A 121 12.71 39.16 9.18
CA ALA A 121 13.29 39.84 10.33
C ALA A 121 12.29 40.75 11.04
N LYS A 122 12.44 40.92 12.36
CA LYS A 122 12.04 42.15 13.05
C LYS A 122 13.08 42.54 14.09
N ASP A 123 13.64 43.71 13.82
CA ASP A 123 14.23 44.68 14.74
C ASP A 123 13.42 44.78 16.04
N ASP A 124 14.15 44.76 17.16
CA ASP A 124 13.79 45.49 18.38
C ASP A 124 15.07 46.21 18.83
N GLU A 125 15.11 47.52 18.60
CA GLU A 125 16.00 48.47 19.28
C GLU A 125 15.39 48.78 20.66
N GLU A 126 16.19 48.74 21.72
CA GLU A 126 16.14 49.78 22.76
C GLU A 126 17.48 49.85 23.51
N GLU A 127 17.86 51.09 23.81
CA GLU A 127 19.19 51.62 24.12
C GLU A 127 19.72 51.32 25.54
N GLU A 128 21.05 51.31 25.60
CA GLU A 128 21.98 51.82 26.63
C GLU A 128 21.63 51.74 28.13
N GLU A 129 22.52 51.12 28.91
CA GLU A 129 23.30 51.86 29.92
C GLU A 129 24.74 51.34 29.95
N GLU A 130 25.68 52.30 29.80
CA GLU A 130 27.10 52.16 30.11
C GLU A 130 27.27 51.99 31.63
N ASP A 131 28.21 51.18 32.10
CA ASP A 131 29.24 51.66 33.04
C ASP A 131 30.23 50.57 33.50
N ASP A 132 31.49 50.90 33.23
CA ASP A 132 32.75 50.67 33.94
C ASP A 132 33.27 49.28 34.34
N VAL A 133 34.45 49.01 33.76
CA VAL A 133 35.42 47.99 34.16
C VAL A 133 36.25 48.52 35.33
N VAL A 134 36.31 47.81 36.46
CA VAL A 134 37.41 47.96 37.43
C VAL A 134 37.98 46.61 37.85
N PHE A 135 39.23 46.37 37.45
CA PHE A 135 40.17 45.35 37.94
C PHE A 135 40.68 45.71 39.35
N VAL A 136 40.76 44.76 40.31
CA VAL A 136 41.86 44.67 41.31
C VAL A 136 42.06 43.21 41.79
N MET A 137 43.34 42.84 41.94
CA MET A 137 43.94 41.56 42.36
C MET A 137 43.67 41.13 43.81
N GLY A 138 43.68 39.80 44.01
CA GLY A 138 44.55 39.11 44.99
C GLY A 138 44.18 39.14 46.49
N SER A 139 44.12 37.95 47.09
CA SER A 139 45.01 37.47 48.18
C SER A 139 44.81 35.98 48.41
#